data_AF-A0A380P2T4-F1
#
_entry.id   AF-A0A380P2T4-F1
#
_cell.length_a   1.000
_cell.length_b   1.000
_cell.length_c   1.000
_cell.angle_alpha   90.00
_cell.angle_beta   90.00
_cell.angle_gamma   90.00
#
_symmetry.space_group_name_H-M   'P 1'
#
loop_
_entity.id
_entity.type
_entity.pdbx_description
1 polymer ?
#
loop_
_entity_poly.entity_id
_entity_poly.type
_entity_poly.pdbx_seq_one_letter_code
_entity_poly.pdbx_strand_id
1 'polypeptide(L)'
;MTFAGIDGADKMAAIMQDFRTQTPTEFGGVPVVKTEDFDQQTVTTLATGVAEPLSLPKANVLKYWLEDGSWVAVRPSGTEPKIKFYVGTKANTQAAAEAELEAIQKVLRTNCRIMLLI
;
A
#
# COMPACT_ATOMS: atom_id res chain seq x y z
N MET A 1 -25.30 -8.35 -20.89
CA MET A 1 -25.22 -8.44 -19.41
C MET A 1 -23.77 -8.75 -19.07
N THR A 2 -23.06 -7.78 -18.51
CA THR A 2 -21.61 -7.80 -18.30
C THR A 2 -21.27 -8.54 -17.01
N PHE A 3 -20.83 -9.79 -17.13
CA PHE A 3 -20.32 -10.63 -16.04
C PHE A 3 -18.95 -10.17 -15.49
N ALA A 4 -18.40 -9.04 -15.96
CA ALA A 4 -17.09 -8.52 -15.55
C ALA A 4 -17.05 -7.97 -14.11
N GLY A 5 -18.21 -7.71 -13.48
CA GLY A 5 -18.30 -7.05 -12.17
C GLY A 5 -17.98 -7.94 -10.96
N ILE A 6 -18.43 -9.20 -10.97
CA ILE A 6 -18.21 -10.15 -9.85
C ILE A 6 -16.74 -10.58 -9.81
N ASP A 7 -16.20 -11.03 -10.95
CA ASP A 7 -14.81 -11.46 -11.05
C ASP A 7 -13.80 -10.34 -10.73
N GLY A 8 -14.14 -9.10 -11.06
CA GLY A 8 -13.28 -7.95 -10.79
C GLY A 8 -13.20 -7.61 -9.31
N ALA A 9 -14.34 -7.59 -8.62
CA ALA A 9 -14.42 -7.30 -7.20
C ALA A 9 -13.71 -8.37 -6.36
N ASP A 10 -13.92 -9.66 -6.67
CA ASP A 10 -13.31 -10.78 -5.95
C ASP A 10 -11.79 -10.79 -6.14
N LYS A 11 -11.30 -10.53 -7.37
CA LYS A 11 -9.86 -10.38 -7.63
C LYS A 11 -9.24 -9.23 -6.84
N MET A 12 -9.93 -8.09 -6.73
CA MET A 12 -9.41 -6.95 -5.94
C MET A 12 -9.43 -7.23 -4.45
N ALA A 13 -10.47 -7.90 -3.95
CA ALA A 13 -10.53 -8.35 -2.56
C ALA A 13 -9.37 -9.29 -2.24
N ALA A 14 -9.08 -10.26 -3.11
CA ALA A 14 -7.95 -11.16 -2.98
C ALA A 14 -6.62 -10.41 -2.92
N ILE A 15 -6.34 -9.49 -3.86
CA ILE A 15 -5.09 -8.72 -3.84
C ILE A 15 -4.95 -7.88 -2.57
N MET A 16 -6.02 -7.21 -2.13
CA MET A 16 -5.97 -6.45 -0.87
C MET A 16 -5.76 -7.37 0.34
N GLN A 17 -6.31 -8.59 0.32
CA GLN A 17 -6.08 -9.58 1.36
C GLN A 17 -4.64 -10.10 1.36
N ASP A 18 -4.03 -10.28 0.19
CA ASP A 18 -2.62 -10.63 0.06
C ASP A 18 -1.75 -9.54 0.67
N PHE A 19 -2.02 -8.27 0.38
CA PHE A 19 -1.31 -7.14 1.01
C PHE A 19 -1.48 -7.06 2.55
N ARG A 20 -2.61 -7.55 3.09
CA ARG A 20 -2.84 -7.63 4.56
C ARG A 20 -2.12 -8.79 5.22
N THR A 21 -2.13 -9.95 4.57
CA THR A 21 -1.63 -11.20 5.15
C THR A 21 -0.15 -11.42 4.86
N GLN A 22 0.33 -10.89 3.74
CA GLN A 22 1.72 -10.88 3.30
C GLN A 22 2.25 -9.46 3.33
N THR A 23 2.15 -8.82 4.50
CA THR A 23 2.63 -7.46 4.76
C THR A 23 4.06 -7.29 4.23
N PRO A 24 4.28 -6.39 3.26
CA PRO A 24 5.61 -6.08 2.77
C PRO A 24 6.52 -5.60 3.90
N THR A 25 7.76 -6.10 3.95
CA THR A 25 8.74 -5.71 4.96
C THR A 25 9.59 -4.52 4.53
N GLU A 26 9.60 -4.19 3.23
CA GLU A 26 10.34 -3.06 2.67
C GLU A 26 9.75 -2.62 1.32
N PHE A 27 10.07 -1.38 0.92
CA PHE A 27 9.85 -0.87 -0.43
C PHE A 27 11.09 -0.11 -0.89
N GLY A 28 11.57 -0.41 -2.11
CA GLY A 28 12.77 0.25 -2.64
C GLY A 28 14.03 0.04 -1.79
N GLY A 29 14.09 -1.02 -0.97
CA GLY A 29 15.17 -1.28 -0.02
C GLY A 29 15.05 -0.53 1.32
N VAL A 30 13.95 0.21 1.55
CA VAL A 30 13.70 0.90 2.83
C VAL A 30 12.70 0.07 3.66
N PRO A 31 13.02 -0.27 4.92
CA PRO A 31 12.15 -1.08 5.77
C PRO A 31 10.81 -0.41 6.07
N VAL A 32 9.74 -1.22 6.13
CA VAL A 32 8.44 -0.82 6.67
C VAL A 32 8.52 -0.90 8.19
N VAL A 33 8.13 0.18 8.88
CA VAL A 33 8.17 0.27 10.34
C VAL A 33 6.78 0.26 10.98
N LYS A 34 5.76 0.68 10.23
CA LYS A 34 4.39 0.81 10.72
C LYS A 34 3.38 0.60 9.60
N THR A 35 2.28 -0.07 9.91
CA THR A 35 1.14 -0.24 9.01
C THR A 35 -0.12 0.39 9.59
N GLU A 36 -0.97 0.94 8.73
CA GLU A 36 -2.30 1.42 9.07
C GLU A 36 -3.30 0.69 8.17
N ASP A 37 -4.21 -0.07 8.78
CA ASP A 37 -5.34 -0.68 8.10
C ASP A 37 -6.60 0.11 8.42
N PHE A 38 -7.09 0.84 7.42
CA PHE A 38 -8.26 1.69 7.57
C PHE A 38 -9.55 0.87 7.60
N ASP A 39 -9.55 -0.37 7.14
CA ASP A 39 -10.73 -1.23 7.16
C ASP A 39 -10.85 -1.93 8.51
N GLN A 40 -9.73 -2.45 9.03
CA GLN A 40 -9.65 -3.05 10.36
C GLN A 40 -9.55 -2.01 11.49
N GLN A 41 -9.35 -0.73 11.13
CA GLN A 41 -9.14 0.38 12.06
C GLN A 41 -8.00 0.12 13.06
N THR A 42 -6.86 -0.33 12.54
CA THR A 42 -5.67 -0.64 13.34
C THR A 42 -4.43 0.07 12.83
N VAL A 43 -3.57 0.48 13.75
CA VAL A 43 -2.19 0.91 13.49
C VAL A 43 -1.27 -0.10 14.14
N THR A 44 -0.39 -0.75 13.37
CA THR A 44 0.52 -1.77 13.88
C THR A 44 1.96 -1.29 13.74
N THR A 45 2.69 -1.26 14.86
CA THR A 45 4.15 -1.04 14.83
C THR A 45 4.84 -2.38 14.60
N LEU A 46 5.55 -2.53 13.49
CA LEU A 46 6.09 -3.84 13.08
C LEU A 46 7.22 -4.33 14.00
N ALA A 47 8.02 -3.42 14.56
CA ALA A 47 9.10 -3.77 15.48
C ALA A 47 8.59 -4.46 16.76
N THR A 48 7.38 -4.13 17.22
CA THR A 48 6.80 -4.65 18.47
C THR A 48 5.63 -5.59 18.24
N GLY A 49 5.01 -5.55 17.06
CA GLY A 49 3.76 -6.24 16.75
C GLY A 49 2.53 -5.64 17.45
N VAL A 50 2.68 -4.53 18.18
CA VAL A 50 1.57 -3.90 18.92
C VAL A 50 0.63 -3.22 17.94
N ALA A 51 -0.66 -3.53 18.05
CA ALA A 51 -1.74 -2.93 17.30
C ALA A 51 -2.57 -1.99 18.19
N GLU A 52 -2.81 -0.78 17.70
CA GLU A 52 -3.56 0.28 18.37
C GLU A 52 -4.75 0.72 17.51
N PRO A 53 -5.84 1.25 18.08
CA PRO A 53 -6.99 1.69 17.31
C PRO A 53 -6.67 2.90 16.43
N LEU A 54 -7.11 2.86 15.17
CA LEU A 54 -7.06 3.98 14.24
C LEU A 54 -8.37 4.79 14.29
N SER A 55 -8.28 6.08 14.58
CA SER A 55 -9.43 6.99 14.70
C SER A 55 -9.86 7.67 13.39
N LEU A 56 -9.35 7.20 12.24
CA LEU A 56 -9.70 7.71 10.92
C LEU A 56 -10.92 6.99 10.32
N PRO A 57 -11.62 7.60 9.34
CA PRO A 57 -12.76 6.98 8.68
C PRO A 57 -12.42 5.62 8.07
N LYS A 58 -13.34 4.67 8.24
CA LYS A 58 -13.18 3.31 7.71
C LYS A 58 -13.15 3.32 6.19
N ALA A 59 -12.16 2.65 5.61
CA ALA A 59 -12.01 2.51 4.15
C ALA A 59 -11.14 1.29 3.81
N ASN A 60 -11.33 0.70 2.62
CA ASN A 60 -10.44 -0.37 2.15
C ASN A 60 -9.11 0.21 1.64
N VAL A 61 -8.28 0.65 2.59
CA VAL A 61 -6.97 1.28 2.36
C VAL A 61 -5.97 0.67 3.32
N LEU A 62 -4.79 0.34 2.81
CA LEU A 62 -3.62 0.01 3.61
C LEU A 62 -2.59 1.11 3.43
N LYS A 63 -1.92 1.50 4.50
CA LYS A 63 -0.79 2.43 4.43
C LYS A 63 0.41 1.83 5.15
N TYR A 64 1.57 1.91 4.51
CA TYR A 64 2.85 1.46 5.00
C TYR A 64 3.75 2.68 5.18
N TRP A 65 4.25 2.88 6.40
CA TRP A 65 5.26 3.87 6.70
C TRP A 65 6.63 3.24 6.69
N LEU A 66 7.57 3.91 6.02
CA LEU A 66 8.95 3.48 5.88
C LEU A 66 9.83 4.17 6.92
N GLU A 67 10.99 3.57 7.21
CA GLU A 67 11.92 4.02 8.26
C GLU A 67 12.45 5.45 8.04
N ASP A 68 12.63 5.86 6.78
CA ASP A 68 13.05 7.21 6.36
C ASP A 68 11.93 8.27 6.49
N GLY A 69 10.69 7.84 6.79
CA GLY A 69 9.49 8.67 6.85
C GLY A 69 8.72 8.78 5.53
N SER A 70 9.17 8.10 4.47
CA SER A 70 8.40 7.86 3.26
C SER A 70 7.20 6.95 3.55
N TRP A 71 6.23 6.88 2.64
CA TRP A 71 5.06 6.02 2.81
C TRP A 71 4.47 5.57 1.48
N VAL A 72 3.79 4.42 1.52
CA VAL A 72 3.05 3.83 0.41
C VAL A 72 1.63 3.53 0.89
N ALA A 73 0.61 3.98 0.16
CA ALA A 73 -0.79 3.61 0.42
C ALA A 73 -1.38 2.85 -0.76
N VAL A 74 -2.20 1.85 -0.46
CA VAL A 74 -2.78 0.89 -1.42
C VAL A 74 -4.28 0.89 -1.27
N ARG A 75 -5.01 1.02 -2.39
CA ARG A 75 -6.48 0.89 -2.41
C ARG A 75 -7.00 0.29 -3.71
N PRO A 76 -8.13 -0.45 -3.70
CA PRO A 76 -8.78 -0.88 -4.92
C PRO A 76 -9.50 0.30 -5.62
N SER A 77 -9.64 0.23 -6.95
CA SER A 77 -10.24 1.32 -7.74
C SER A 77 -11.79 1.38 -7.68
N GLY A 78 -12.44 0.37 -7.12
CA GLY A 78 -13.88 0.30 -6.89
C GLY A 78 -14.64 -0.43 -8.00
N THR A 79 -14.55 0.02 -9.24
CA THR A 79 -15.32 -0.54 -10.38
C THR A 79 -14.47 -1.22 -11.44
N GLU A 80 -13.16 -0.97 -11.48
CA GLU A 80 -12.21 -1.67 -12.33
C GLU A 80 -11.32 -2.60 -11.50
N PRO A 81 -10.87 -3.74 -12.06
CA PRO A 81 -9.90 -4.60 -11.44
C PRO A 81 -8.52 -3.94 -11.53
N LYS A 82 -8.32 -2.84 -10.79
CA LYS A 82 -7.08 -2.06 -10.69
C LYS A 82 -6.82 -1.69 -9.24
N ILE A 83 -5.57 -1.83 -8.82
CA ILE A 83 -5.07 -1.30 -7.54
C ILE A 83 -4.39 0.04 -7.80
N LYS A 84 -4.71 1.01 -6.93
CA LYS A 84 -4.11 2.34 -6.90
C LYS A 84 -3.07 2.40 -5.79
N PHE A 85 -1.87 2.83 -6.15
CA PHE A 85 -0.79 3.09 -5.20
C PHE A 85 -0.54 4.60 -5.14
N TYR A 86 -0.42 5.10 -3.92
CA TYR A 86 -0.01 6.47 -3.63
C TYR A 86 1.34 6.38 -2.90
N VAL A 87 2.30 7.19 -3.31
CA VAL A 87 3.65 7.18 -2.73
C VAL A 87 4.02 8.60 -2.33
N GLY A 88 4.48 8.77 -1.10
CA GLY A 88 5.13 9.99 -0.64
C GLY A 88 6.55 9.67 -0.20
N THR A 89 7.54 10.32 -0.80
CA THR A 89 8.95 10.17 -0.42
C THR A 89 9.42 11.35 0.42
N LYS A 90 10.39 11.10 1.30
CA LYS A 90 10.94 12.12 2.19
C LYS A 90 12.47 12.02 2.23
N ALA A 91 13.12 13.00 1.60
CA ALA A 91 14.57 13.12 1.62
C ALA A 91 15.01 14.58 1.81
N ASN A 92 16.31 14.78 2.07
CA ASN A 92 16.91 16.11 2.26
C ASN A 92 17.06 16.91 0.96
N THR A 93 16.98 16.23 -0.19
CA THR A 93 17.06 16.86 -1.51
C THR A 93 15.99 16.30 -2.42
N GLN A 94 15.56 17.10 -3.39
CA GLN A 94 14.60 16.66 -4.40
C GLN A 94 15.13 15.45 -5.20
N ALA A 95 16.40 15.49 -5.62
CA ALA A 95 17.00 14.39 -6.38
C ALA A 95 17.01 13.06 -5.61
N ALA A 96 17.24 13.09 -4.29
CA ALA A 96 17.17 11.90 -3.45
C ALA A 96 15.72 11.38 -3.33
N ALA A 97 14.76 12.28 -3.10
CA ALA A 97 13.35 11.92 -3.02
C ALA A 97 12.81 11.33 -4.34
N GLU A 98 13.29 11.82 -5.48
CA GLU A 98 12.98 11.28 -6.82
C GLU A 98 13.58 9.89 -7.02
N ALA A 99 14.84 9.68 -6.62
CA ALA A 99 15.49 8.37 -6.71
C ALA A 99 14.80 7.31 -5.84
N GLU A 100 14.39 7.67 -4.61
CA GLU A 100 13.60 6.81 -3.73
C GLU A 100 12.24 6.48 -4.36
N LEU A 101 11.57 7.45 -4.97
CA LEU A 101 10.29 7.25 -5.64
C LEU A 101 10.44 6.25 -6.77
N GLU A 102 11.47 6.40 -7.62
CA GLU A 102 11.75 5.47 -8.71
C GLU A 102 12.00 4.05 -8.20
N ALA A 103 12.75 3.90 -7.10
CA ALA A 103 13.04 2.61 -6.48
C ALA A 103 11.76 1.94 -5.96
N ILE A 104 10.92 2.67 -5.21
CA ILE A 104 9.63 2.17 -4.71
C ILE A 104 8.73 1.77 -5.88
N GLN A 105 8.60 2.63 -6.89
CA GLN A 105 7.78 2.34 -8.06
C GLN A 105 8.25 1.11 -8.84
N LYS A 106 9.57 0.89 -8.93
CA LYS A 106 10.14 -0.29 -9.59
C LYS A 106 9.70 -1.57 -8.87
N VAL A 107 9.79 -1.61 -7.53
CA VAL A 107 9.31 -2.76 -6.73
C VAL A 107 7.83 -3.01 -6.96
N LEU A 108 7.01 -1.95 -6.91
CA LEU A 108 5.57 -2.05 -7.13
C LEU A 108 5.21 -2.57 -8.53
N ARG A 109 5.95 -2.14 -9.56
CA ARG A 109 5.77 -2.61 -10.95
C ARG A 109 6.14 -4.08 -11.13
N THR A 110 7.18 -4.56 -10.45
CA THR A 110 7.62 -5.94 -10.55
C THR A 110 6.65 -6.90 -9.84
N ASN A 111 6.10 -6.49 -8.70
CA ASN A 111 5.29 -7.36 -7.86
C ASN A 111 3.78 -7.29 -8.15
N CYS A 112 3.30 -6.29 -8.89
CA CYS A 112 1.88 -6.14 -9.21
C CYS A 112 1.65 -5.88 -10.71
N ARG A 113 1.15 -6.89 -11.44
CA ARG A 113 0.80 -6.78 -12.87
C ARG A 113 -0.46 -5.94 -13.15
N ILE A 114 -1.17 -5.50 -12.10
CA ILE A 114 -2.46 -4.79 -12.19
C ILE A 114 -2.37 -3.48 -11.40
N MET A 115 -1.64 -2.49 -11.94
CA MET A 115 -1.26 -1.30 -11.19
C MET A 115 -1.56 0.02 -11.92
N LEU A 116 -2.08 0.99 -11.16
CA LEU A 116 -2.04 2.41 -11.48
C LEU A 116 -1.33 3.15 -10.34
N LEU A 117 -0.14 3.71 -10.63
CA LEU A 117 0.54 4.65 -9.75
C LEU A 117 -0.08 6.03 -9.95
N ILE A 118 -0.48 6.69 -8.86
CA ILE A 118 -1.08 8.03 -8.85
C ILE A 118 -0.24 8.97 -7.99
#